data_AF-A0AAJ5D3L3-F1
#
_entry.id   AF-A0AAJ5D3L3-F1
#
_cell.length_a   1.000
_cell.length_b   1.000
_cell.length_c   1.000
_cell.angle_alpha   90.00
_cell.angle_beta   90.00
_cell.angle_gamma   90.00
#
_symmetry.space_group_name_H-M   'P 1'
#
loop_
_entity.id
_entity.type
_entity.pdbx_description
1 polymer ?
#
loop_
_entity_poly.entity_id
_entity_poly.type
_entity_poly.pdbx_seq_one_letter_code
_entity_poly.pdbx_strand_id
1 'polypeptide(L)' 'MPIELLQPHTHAGRRLPAGARLDLPEASARWLIAQGVARLVTPDSPTPAASLKPSRRDGPAAAATSTGD' A
#
# COMPACT_ATOMS: atom_id res chain seq x y z
N MET A 1 3.89 -16.48 -0.56
CA MET A 1 2.60 -16.55 0.15
C MET A 1 1.97 -15.16 0.18
N PRO A 2 0.91 -14.94 -0.62
CA PRO A 2 0.25 -13.64 -0.69
C PRO A 2 -0.53 -13.33 0.59
N ILE A 3 -0.28 -12.17 1.17
CA ILE A 3 -0.98 -11.65 2.34
C ILE A 3 -1.46 -10.23 2.10
N GLU A 4 -2.49 -9.83 2.81
CA GLU A 4 -2.98 -8.46 2.88
C GLU A 4 -2.71 -7.92 4.27
N LEU A 5 -2.05 -6.77 4.33
CA LEU A 5 -1.78 -6.09 5.59
C LEU A 5 -3.08 -5.56 6.19
N LEU A 6 -3.33 -5.83 7.46
CA LEU A 6 -4.41 -5.22 8.23
C LEU A 6 -3.95 -3.90 8.86
N GLN A 7 -2.65 -3.72 9.02
CA GLN A 7 -2.01 -2.55 9.61
C GLN A 7 -0.89 -2.00 8.72
N PRO A 8 -0.58 -0.70 8.77
CA PRO A 8 0.54 -0.15 8.02
C PRO A 8 1.87 -0.79 8.44
N HIS A 9 2.65 -1.26 7.47
CA HIS A 9 3.92 -1.94 7.70
C HIS A 9 5.01 -1.40 6.77
N THR A 10 6.26 -1.34 7.25
CA THR A 10 7.39 -0.93 6.43
C THR A 10 8.15 -2.16 5.96
N HIS A 11 8.15 -2.40 4.65
CA HIS A 11 8.83 -3.54 4.03
C HIS A 11 9.88 -3.05 3.03
N ALA A 12 11.12 -3.51 3.17
CA ALA A 12 12.26 -3.12 2.32
C ALA A 12 12.43 -1.59 2.18
N GLY A 13 12.22 -0.84 3.26
CA GLY A 13 12.29 0.62 3.27
C GLY A 13 11.08 1.35 2.65
N ARG A 14 10.07 0.62 2.17
CA ARG A 14 8.81 1.18 1.66
C ARG A 14 7.71 1.00 2.69
N ARG A 15 7.08 2.11 3.07
CA ARG A 15 5.91 2.07 3.96
C ARG A 15 4.68 1.68 3.14
N LEU A 16 4.02 0.62 3.55
CA LEU A 16 2.83 0.08 2.93
C LEU A 16 1.64 0.31 3.86
N PRO A 17 0.52 0.81 3.34
CA PRO A 17 -0.68 1.01 4.15
C PRO A 17 -1.36 -0.32 4.48
N ALA A 18 -2.27 -0.29 5.46
CA ALA A 18 -3.27 -1.35 5.62
C ALA A 18 -4.07 -1.51 4.29
N GLY A 19 -4.43 -2.74 3.96
CA GLY A 19 -5.03 -3.17 2.69
C GLY A 19 -4.00 -3.46 1.59
N ALA A 20 -2.72 -3.13 1.78
CA ALA A 20 -1.69 -3.46 0.79
C ALA A 20 -1.44 -4.97 0.75
N ARG A 21 -1.32 -5.52 -0.47
CA ARG A 21 -0.99 -6.93 -0.70
C ARG A 21 0.50 -7.10 -0.90
N LEU A 22 1.09 -8.05 -0.19
CA LEU A 22 2.49 -8.43 -0.35
C LEU A 22 2.58 -9.94 -0.57
N ASP A 23 3.55 -10.35 -1.39
CA ASP A 23 3.93 -11.76 -1.51
C ASP A 23 5.25 -11.98 -0.76
N LEU A 24 5.18 -12.73 0.34
CA LEU A 24 6.32 -12.98 1.23
C LEU A 24 6.60 -14.49 1.37
N PRO A 25 7.79 -14.89 1.86
CA PRO A 25 8.02 -16.26 2.30
C PRO A 25 7.01 -16.70 3.36
N GLU A 26 6.62 -17.97 3.33
CA GLU A 26 5.57 -18.53 4.20
C GLU A 26 5.83 -18.31 5.68
N ALA A 27 7.08 -18.45 6.14
CA ALA A 27 7.45 -18.23 7.53
C ALA A 27 7.17 -16.78 7.99
N SER A 28 7.55 -15.79 7.18
CA SER A 28 7.31 -14.37 7.46
C SER A 28 5.82 -14.02 7.38
N ALA A 29 5.11 -14.56 6.38
CA ALA A 29 3.67 -14.39 6.24
C ALA A 29 2.91 -14.95 7.44
N ARG A 30 3.23 -16.18 7.87
CA ARG A 30 2.64 -16.80 9.06
C ARG A 30 2.91 -16.02 10.33
N TRP A 31 4.12 -15.51 10.49
CA TRP A 31 4.44 -14.65 11.63
C TRP A 31 3.55 -13.40 11.66
N LEU A 32 3.41 -12.68 10.55
CA LEU A 32 2.53 -11.50 10.47
C LEU A 32 1.05 -11.83 10.73
N ILE A 33 0.58 -12.99 10.24
CA ILE A 33 -0.79 -13.45 10.48
C ILE A 33 -0.99 -13.79 11.96
N ALA A 34 -0.04 -14.49 12.59
CA ALA A 34 -0.12 -14.85 14.00
C ALA A 34 -0.11 -13.61 14.92
N GLN A 35 0.54 -12.53 14.50
CA GLN A 35 0.52 -11.25 15.20
C GLN A 35 -0.76 -10.42 14.94
N GLY A 36 -1.65 -10.87 14.05
CA GLY A 36 -2.84 -10.12 13.64
C GLY A 36 -2.54 -8.88 12.78
N VAL A 37 -1.32 -8.78 12.23
CA VAL A 37 -0.88 -7.67 11.39
C VAL A 37 -1.29 -7.85 9.93
N ALA A 38 -1.50 -9.09 9.49
CA ALA A 38 -1.88 -9.43 8.13
C ALA A 38 -2.86 -10.61 8.06
N ARG A 39 -3.48 -10.81 6.89
CA ARG A 39 -4.34 -11.95 6.57
C ARG A 39 -3.88 -12.64 5.28
N LEU A 40 -4.07 -13.95 5.18
CA LEU A 40 -3.81 -14.70 3.96
C LEU A 40 -4.77 -14.28 2.85
N VAL A 41 -4.25 -14.04 1.64
CA VAL A 41 -5.06 -13.78 0.45
C VAL A 41 -5.08 -15.05 -0.38
N THR A 42 -6.24 -15.69 -0.51
CA THR A 42 -6.40 -16.81 -1.43
C THR A 42 -6.73 -16.29 -2.84
N PRO A 43 -6.16 -16.88 -3.90
CA PRO A 43 -6.40 -16.45 -5.28
C PRO A 43 -7.87 -16.62 -5.74
N ASP A 44 -8.66 -17.38 -4.98
CA ASP A 44 -10.09 -17.59 -5.22
C ASP A 44 -10.97 -16.44 -4.72
N SER A 45 -10.41 -15.46 -4.01
CA SER A 45 -11.16 -14.29 -3.56
C SER A 45 -11.03 -13.15 -4.58
N PRO A 46 -12.07 -12.85 -5.38
CA PRO A 46 -12.03 -11.73 -6.29
C PRO A 46 -12.16 -10.46 -5.45
N THR A 47 -11.07 -9.71 -5.29
CA THR A 47 -11.17 -8.32 -4.85
C THR A 47 -10.23 -7.48 -5.71
N PRO A 48 -10.78 -6.45 -6.40
CA PRO A 48 -10.17 -5.81 -7.55
C PRO A 48 -8.90 -5.06 -7.18
N ALA A 49 -8.01 -4.96 -8.17
CA ALA A 49 -6.73 -4.30 -8.15
C ALA A 49 -6.70 -3.10 -7.19
N ALA A 50 -5.85 -3.21 -6.16
CA ALA A 50 -5.44 -2.06 -5.37
C ALA A 50 -4.83 -1.05 -6.35
N SER A 51 -5.65 -0.09 -6.74
CA SER A 51 -5.28 1.08 -7.50
C SER A 51 -4.10 1.72 -6.77
N LEU A 52 -2.91 1.51 -7.31
CA LEU A 52 -1.73 2.31 -7.04
C LEU A 52 -2.07 3.73 -7.51
N LYS A 53 -2.86 4.48 -6.75
CA LYS A 53 -2.91 5.93 -6.89
C LYS A 53 -1.56 6.41 -6.34
N PRO A 54 -0.66 6.93 -7.18
CA PRO A 54 0.56 7.51 -6.67
C PRO A 54 0.13 8.69 -5.81
N SER A 55 0.32 8.58 -4.50
CA SER A 55 0.21 9.73 -3.60
C SER A 55 1.43 10.62 -3.85
N ARG A 56 1.40 11.36 -4.96
CA ARG A 56 2.11 12.63 -5.13
C ARG A 56 1.05 13.70 -4.93
N ARG A 57 0.76 13.99 -3.67
CA ARG A 57 0.19 15.28 -3.28
C ARG A 57 1.35 16.26 -3.18
N ASP A 58 1.80 16.76 -4.33
CA ASP A 58 2.38 18.11 -4.44
C ASP A 58 1.22 18.95 -4.96
N GLY A 59 0.36 19.49 -4.11
CA GLY A 59 0.54 20.81 -3.49
C GLY A 59 -0.21 21.86 -4.34
N PRO A 60 -1.39 22.37 -3.93
CA PRO A 60 -2.06 23.44 -4.64
C PRO A 60 -1.67 24.81 -4.06
N ALA A 61 -1.19 25.74 -4.90
CA ALA A 61 -1.24 27.21 -4.76
C ALA A 61 -0.27 27.83 -5.79
N ALA A 62 -0.75 28.30 -6.94
CA ALA A 62 -1.28 29.65 -7.17
C ALA A 62 -0.17 30.71 -7.36
N ALA A 63 -0.01 31.18 -8.59
CA ALA A 63 -0.11 32.61 -8.95
C ALA A 63 0.23 32.80 -10.43
N ALA A 64 -0.80 33.09 -11.23
CA ALA A 64 -0.64 33.81 -12.48
C ALA A 64 -0.23 35.25 -12.16
N THR A 65 0.72 35.81 -12.92
CA THR A 65 0.67 37.19 -13.38
C THR A 65 1.32 37.27 -14.76
N SER A 66 0.47 37.35 -15.79
CA SER A 66 0.81 38.09 -16.99
C SER A 66 0.89 39.56 -16.61
N THR A 67 1.96 40.26 -16.97
CA THR A 67 1.93 41.69 -17.30
C THR A 67 3.12 41.93 -18.24
N GLY A 68 2.78 42.17 -19.50
CA GLY A 68 3.69 42.80 -20.45
C GLY A 68 3.56 44.31 -20.33
N ASP A 69 4.66 44.99 -20.63
CA ASP A 69 4.74 46.35 -21.16
C ASP A 69 5.83 46.33 -22.24
#